data_AF-A0A497DBG1-F1
#
_entry.id   AF-A0A497DBG1-F1
#
_cell.length_a   1.000
_cell.length_b   1.000
_cell.length_c   1.000
_cell.angle_alpha   90.00
_cell.angle_beta   90.00
_cell.angle_gamma   90.00
#
_symmetry.space_group_name_H-M   'P 1'
#
loop_
_entity.id
_entity.type
_entity.pdbx_description
1 polymer ?
#
loop_
_entity_poly.entity_id
_entity_poly.type
_entity_poly.pdbx_seq_one_letter_code
_entity_poly.pdbx_strand_id
1 'polypeptide(L)' 'NNQEIDWIEETEKGLNAFEIKWNPKSKARVPSQWQKAYGYSHFQVIDSENFLDFITDT' A
#
# COMPACT_ATOMS: atom_id res chain seq x y z
N ASN A 1 4.13 13.46 -13.80
CA ASN A 1 2.91 13.05 -13.04
C ASN A 1 3.32 12.80 -11.60
N ASN A 2 2.72 13.54 -10.67
CA ASN A 2 2.93 13.33 -9.24
C ASN A 2 2.08 12.12 -8.84
N GLN A 3 2.72 11.04 -8.42
CA GLN A 3 2.02 9.84 -7.94
C GLN A 3 2.19 9.81 -6.43
N GLU A 4 1.08 9.88 -5.72
CA GLU A 4 1.00 9.84 -4.26
C GLU A 4 0.96 8.38 -3.77
N ILE A 5 1.40 8.19 -2.53
CA ILE A 5 1.17 7.00 -1.72
C ILE A 5 0.72 7.53 -0.37
N ASP A 6 -0.42 7.04 0.13
CA ASP A 6 -1.01 7.55 1.37
C ASP A 6 -0.11 7.29 2.59
N TRP A 7 0.56 6.13 2.62
CA TRP A 7 1.46 5.76 3.71
C TRP A 7 2.60 4.85 3.23
N ILE A 8 3.82 5.17 3.65
CA ILE A 8 5.03 4.34 3.50
C ILE A 8 5.57 3.97 4.89
N GLU A 9 5.93 2.70 5.06
CA GLU A 9 6.61 2.18 6.25
C GLU A 9 7.96 1.58 5.87
N GLU A 10 8.97 1.76 6.74
CA GLU A 10 10.29 1.12 6.61
C GLU A 10 10.48 0.08 7.71
N THR A 11 10.95 -1.10 7.32
CA THR A 11 11.27 -2.22 8.20
C THR A 11 12.66 -2.76 7.87
N GLU A 12 13.19 -3.68 8.69
CA GLU A 12 14.44 -4.39 8.36
C GLU A 12 14.36 -5.18 7.04
N LYS A 13 13.14 -5.52 6.58
CA LYS A 13 12.90 -6.23 5.31
C LYS A 13 12.78 -5.29 4.11
N GLY A 14 12.80 -3.97 4.33
CA GLY A 14 12.66 -2.94 3.30
C GLY A 14 11.39 -2.10 3.46
N LEU A 15 10.99 -1.47 2.35
CA LEU A 15 9.85 -0.54 2.31
C LEU A 15 8.53 -1.26 2.00
N ASN A 16 7.47 -0.84 2.69
CA ASN A 16 6.09 -1.19 2.41
C ASN A 16 5.30 0.08 2.06
N ALA A 17 4.43 -0.01 1.07
CA ALA A 17 3.53 1.07 0.67
C ALA A 17 2.07 0.64 0.82
N PHE A 18 1.25 1.58 1.27
CA PHE A 18 -0.16 1.37 1.53
C PHE A 18 -1.01 2.44 0.87
N GLU A 19 -2.13 2.01 0.30
CA GLU A 19 -3.18 2.87 -0.22
C GLU A 19 -4.46 2.62 0.58
N ILE A 20 -5.07 3.68 1.11
CA ILE A 20 -6.25 3.56 1.96
C ILE A 20 -7.49 3.93 1.16
N LYS A 21 -8.48 3.04 1.12
CA LYS A 21 -9.73 3.24 0.40
C LYS A 21 -10.93 3.04 1.30
N TRP A 22 -11.91 3.96 1.18
CA TRP A 22 -13.16 3.80 1.91
C TRP A 22 -14.16 2.87 1.22
N ASN A 23 -14.13 2.82 -0.11
CA ASN A 23 -14.94 1.91 -0.91
C ASN A 23 -14.10 0.68 -1.32
N PRO A 24 -14.42 -0.53 -0.84
CA PRO A 24 -13.70 -1.77 -1.21
C PRO A 24 -13.73 -2.08 -2.71
N LYS A 25 -14.72 -1.54 -3.44
CA LYS A 25 -14.82 -1.70 -4.90
C LYS A 25 -13.94 -0.71 -5.67
N SER A 26 -13.31 0.23 -4.97
CA SER A 26 -12.41 1.20 -5.60
C SER A 26 -11.16 0.50 -6.11
N LYS A 27 -10.81 0.74 -7.37
CA LYS A 27 -9.61 0.16 -7.96
C LYS A 27 -8.41 1.04 -7.63
N ALA A 28 -7.45 0.49 -6.92
CA ALA A 28 -6.11 1.03 -6.80
C ALA A 28 -5.13 0.18 -7.60
N ARG A 29 -4.11 0.82 -8.17
CA ARG A 29 -2.99 0.13 -8.83
C ARG A 29 -1.71 0.67 -8.23
N VAL A 30 -0.69 -0.20 -8.15
CA VAL A 30 0.63 0.24 -7.73
C VAL A 30 1.11 1.42 -8.59
N PRO A 31 1.54 2.53 -7.97
CA PRO A 31 2.11 3.65 -8.70
C PRO A 31 3.30 3.21 -9.56
N SER A 32 3.32 3.60 -10.83
CA SER A 32 4.35 3.14 -11.77
C SER A 32 5.75 3.66 -11.43
N GLN A 33 5.84 4.82 -10.76
CA GLN A 33 7.13 5.33 -10.26
C GLN A 33 7.61 4.55 -9.03
N TRP A 34 6.70 4.18 -8.13
CA TRP A 34 7.01 3.32 -6.99
C TRP A 34 7.52 1.97 -7.45
N GLN A 35 6.81 1.31 -8.37
CA GLN A 35 7.23 0.02 -8.91
C GLN A 35 8.59 0.08 -9.61
N LYS A 36 8.93 1.20 -10.27
CA LYS A 36 10.24 1.40 -10.90
C LYS A 36 11.37 1.63 -9.89
N ALA A 37 11.12 2.43 -8.86
CA ALA A 37 12.12 2.78 -7.86
C ALA A 37 12.33 1.66 -6.83
N TYR A 38 11.26 0.96 -6.46
CA TYR A 38 11.20 0.00 -5.38
C TYR A 38 10.49 -1.29 -5.84
N GLY A 39 10.93 -1.89 -6.95
CA GLY A 39 10.26 -3.05 -7.55
C GLY A 39 10.14 -4.30 -6.66
N TYR A 40 10.92 -4.38 -5.57
CA TYR A 40 10.86 -5.44 -4.57
C TYR A 40 10.03 -5.09 -3.33
N SER A 41 9.53 -3.85 -3.23
CA SER A 41 8.71 -3.40 -2.11
C SER A 41 7.30 -3.96 -2.17
N HIS A 42 6.67 -4.09 -1.01
CA HIS A 42 5.27 -4.48 -0.90
C HIS A 42 4.34 -3.28 -1.21
N PHE A 43 3.21 -3.55 -1.85
CA PHE A 43 2.14 -2.58 -2.03
C PHE A 43 0.79 -3.24 -1.68
N GLN A 44 0.08 -2.68 -0.70
CA GLN A 44 -1.20 -3.19 -0.22
C GLN A 44 -2.27 -2.11 -0.26
N VAL A 45 -3.49 -2.50 -0.60
CA VAL A 45 -4.68 -1.65 -0.47
C VAL A 45 -5.39 -2.04 0.80
N ILE A 46 -5.69 -1.06 1.66
CA ILE A 46 -6.43 -1.25 2.92
C ILE A 46 -7.80 -0.62 2.76
N ASP A 47 -8.84 -1.37 3.09
CA ASP A 47 -10.23 -0.90 3.08
C ASP A 47 -11.03 -1.54 4.21
N SER A 48 -12.34 -1.26 4.26
CA SER A 48 -13.21 -1.77 5.32
C SER A 48 -13.31 -3.30 5.41
N GLU A 49 -12.98 -4.03 4.34
CA GLU A 49 -13.05 -5.50 4.30
C GLU A 49 -11.80 -6.16 4.89
N ASN A 50 -10.63 -5.53 4.79
CA ASN A 50 -9.35 -6.11 5.26
C ASN A 50 -8.67 -5.32 6.39
N PHE A 51 -9.25 -4.20 6.84
CA PHE A 51 -8.65 -3.35 7.87
C PHE A 51 -8.37 -4.09 9.17
N LEU A 52 -9.28 -4.97 9.62
CA LEU A 52 -9.09 -5.70 10.88
C LEU A 52 -7.92 -6.67 10.79
N ASP A 53 -7.82 -7.43 9.69
CA ASP A 53 -6.68 -8.32 9.44
C ASP A 53 -5.37 -7.52 9.43
N PHE A 54 -5.36 -6.35 8.76
CA PHE A 54 -4.19 -5.47 8.70
C PHE A 54 -3.69 -5.01 10.08
N ILE A 55 -4.57 -4.63 11.02
CA ILE A 55 -4.14 -4.14 12.34
C ILE A 55 -3.93 -5.23 13.40
N THR A 56 -4.32 -6.47 13.09
CA THR A 56 -4.21 -7.60 14.03
C THR A 56 -3.15 -8.62 13.66
N ASP A 57 -2.55 -8.51 12.47
CA ASP A 57 -1.41 -9.35 12.09
C ASP A 57 -0.24 -9.07 13.05
N THR A 58 0.13 -10.07 13.86
CA THR A 58 1.16 -10.00 14.91
C THR A 58 2.28 -10.99 14.66
#